data_AF-A0A4Q3X3D6-F1
#
_entry.id   AF-A0A4Q3X3D6-F1
#
_cell.length_a   1.000
_cell.length_b   1.000
_cell.length_c   1.000
_cell.angle_alpha   90.00
_cell.angle_beta   90.00
_cell.angle_gamma   90.00
#
_symmetry.space_group_name_H-M   'P 1'
#
loop_
_entity.id
_entity.type
_entity.pdbx_description
1 polymer ?
#
loop_
_entity_poly.entity_id
_entity_poly.type
_entity_poly.pdbx_seq_one_letter_code
_entity_poly.pdbx_strand_id
1 'polypeptide(L)'
;MNNEQALKTLEQYLERVPGVKPLSHGDFEDGNWWLKLDIDISHPLAWHVVQELGYVLNYLSVSEPLPTVFKPVSPPPYMNGGPADFLSWAIESLHPDFSPELCAEWLEGRLPRPVDDLTQWATGE
;
A
#
# COMPACT_ATOMS: atom_id res chain seq x y z
N MET A 1 8.53 -17.78 -8.04
CA MET A 1 8.59 -17.69 -6.56
C MET A 1 7.29 -18.26 -6.01
N ASN A 2 7.24 -18.74 -4.76
CA ASN A 2 5.92 -18.96 -4.14
C ASN A 2 5.30 -17.60 -3.78
N ASN A 3 3.97 -17.50 -3.79
CA ASN A 3 3.26 -16.25 -3.55
C ASN A 3 3.58 -15.63 -2.17
N GLU A 4 3.88 -16.49 -1.19
CA GLU A 4 4.37 -16.10 0.14
C GLU A 4 5.65 -15.24 0.06
N GLN A 5 6.64 -15.65 -0.74
CA GLN A 5 7.89 -14.90 -0.87
C GLN A 5 7.68 -13.60 -1.67
N ALA A 6 6.77 -13.63 -2.65
CA ALA A 6 6.36 -12.46 -3.42
C ALA A 6 5.81 -11.36 -2.50
N LEU A 7 4.86 -11.74 -1.64
CA LEU A 7 4.23 -10.83 -0.69
C LEU A 7 5.26 -10.27 0.30
N LYS A 8 6.18 -11.09 0.80
CA LYS A 8 7.27 -10.60 1.66
C LYS A 8 8.16 -9.56 0.98
N THR A 9 8.42 -9.71 -0.31
CA THR A 9 9.16 -8.70 -1.07
C THR A 9 8.38 -7.38 -1.15
N LEU A 10 7.06 -7.44 -1.38
CA LEU A 10 6.21 -6.26 -1.36
C LEU A 10 6.15 -5.62 0.04
N GLU A 11 6.03 -6.42 1.11
CA GLU A 11 6.07 -5.93 2.50
C GLU A 11 7.38 -5.20 2.80
N GLN A 12 8.52 -5.80 2.47
CA GLN A 12 9.84 -5.20 2.67
C GLN A 12 10.01 -3.88 1.91
N TYR A 13 9.42 -3.78 0.72
CA TYR A 13 9.39 -2.52 -0.01
C TYR A 13 8.54 -1.47 0.72
N LEU A 14 7.33 -1.85 1.14
CA LEU A 14 6.40 -0.96 1.83
C LEU A 14 6.91 -0.49 3.20
N GLU A 15 7.70 -1.30 3.92
CA GLU A 15 8.36 -0.91 5.18
C GLU A 15 9.33 0.28 5.03
N ARG A 16 9.81 0.54 3.80
CA ARG A 16 10.66 1.69 3.50
C ARG A 16 9.86 2.97 3.26
N VAL A 17 8.56 2.87 3.01
CA VAL A 17 7.68 4.01 2.78
C VAL A 17 7.45 4.74 4.11
N PRO A 18 7.53 6.08 4.17
CA PRO A 18 7.48 6.81 5.43
C PRO A 18 6.19 6.57 6.22
N GLY A 19 6.32 6.13 7.47
CA GLY A 19 5.18 5.89 8.35
C GLY A 19 4.31 4.69 7.97
N VAL A 20 4.73 3.83 7.03
CA VAL A 20 4.00 2.62 6.65
C VAL A 20 4.51 1.41 7.41
N LYS A 21 3.58 0.55 7.81
CA LYS A 21 3.89 -0.73 8.45
C LYS A 21 2.98 -1.83 7.92
N PRO A 22 3.50 -2.86 7.22
CA PRO A 22 2.72 -4.05 6.90
C PRO A 22 2.22 -4.74 8.17
N LEU A 23 0.99 -5.23 8.13
CA LEU A 23 0.34 -5.91 9.25
C LEU A 23 0.15 -7.40 8.98
N SER A 24 -0.35 -7.72 7.79
CA SER A 24 -0.64 -9.10 7.39
C SER A 24 -0.89 -9.16 5.89
N HIS A 25 -0.69 -10.32 5.29
CA HIS A 25 -0.93 -10.56 3.88
C HIS A 25 -1.57 -11.94 3.69
N GLY A 26 -2.05 -12.20 2.48
CA GLY A 26 -2.55 -13.52 2.11
C GLY A 26 -2.99 -13.60 0.66
N ASP A 27 -3.44 -14.79 0.29
CA ASP A 27 -3.99 -15.10 -1.02
C ASP A 27 -5.44 -15.57 -0.92
N PHE A 28 -6.15 -15.39 -2.03
CA PHE A 28 -7.48 -15.93 -2.27
C PHE A 28 -7.37 -17.20 -3.11
N GLU A 29 -8.39 -18.06 -3.04
CA GLU A 29 -8.42 -19.34 -3.79
C GLU A 29 -8.36 -19.13 -5.32
N ASP A 30 -8.74 -17.95 -5.81
CA ASP A 30 -8.71 -17.58 -7.23
C ASP A 30 -7.33 -17.08 -7.71
N GLY A 31 -6.33 -17.06 -6.82
CA GLY A 31 -4.97 -16.61 -7.11
C GLY A 31 -4.74 -15.11 -6.93
N ASN A 32 -5.77 -14.33 -6.58
CA ASN A 32 -5.58 -12.95 -6.14
C ASN A 32 -4.89 -12.91 -4.77
N TRP A 33 -4.35 -11.74 -4.42
CA TRP A 33 -3.69 -11.51 -3.16
C TRP A 33 -4.16 -10.23 -2.49
N TRP A 34 -3.90 -10.13 -1.20
CA TRP A 34 -4.14 -8.95 -0.40
C TRP A 34 -3.01 -8.69 0.57
N LEU A 35 -2.79 -7.42 0.89
CA LEU A 35 -1.85 -6.96 1.89
C LEU A 35 -2.53 -5.86 2.71
N LYS A 36 -2.55 -6.05 4.03
CA LYS A 36 -3.04 -5.07 4.99
C LYS A 36 -1.85 -4.34 5.60
N LEU A 37 -1.96 -3.03 5.67
CA LEU A 37 -0.94 -2.15 6.24
C LEU A 37 -1.57 -1.11 7.16
N ASP A 38 -0.74 -0.61 8.06
CA ASP A 38 -0.98 0.59 8.85
C ASP A 38 -0.20 1.76 8.25
N ILE A 39 -0.77 2.96 8.38
CA ILE A 39 -0.10 4.23 8.07
C ILE A 39 -0.24 5.07 9.32
N ASP A 40 0.89 5.42 9.93
CA ASP A 40 0.92 6.33 11.07
C ASP A 40 0.39 7.70 10.64
N ILE A 41 -0.89 7.95 10.91
CA ILE A 41 -1.57 9.21 10.56
C ILE A 41 -1.03 10.43 11.31
N SER A 42 -0.20 10.23 12.34
CA SER A 42 0.52 11.31 13.02
C SER A 42 1.84 11.67 12.34
N HIS A 43 2.33 10.83 11.42
CA HIS A 43 3.52 11.09 10.63
C HIS A 43 3.31 12.32 9.73
N PRO A 44 4.26 13.28 9.66
CA PRO A 44 4.09 14.50 8.86
C PRO A 44 3.79 14.25 7.37
N LEU A 45 4.24 13.11 6.84
CA LEU A 45 4.04 12.72 5.44
C LEU A 45 2.88 11.73 5.24
N ALA A 46 2.09 11.40 6.26
CA ALA A 46 1.05 10.35 6.18
C ALA A 46 0.09 10.57 5.00
N TRP A 47 -0.39 11.81 4.83
CA TRP A 47 -1.33 12.14 3.76
C TRP A 47 -0.68 12.21 2.37
N HIS A 48 0.61 12.55 2.30
CA HIS A 48 1.39 12.43 1.05
C HIS A 48 1.50 10.97 0.65
N VAL A 49 1.79 10.07 1.60
CA VAL A 49 1.83 8.63 1.36
C VAL A 49 0.48 8.09 0.90
N VAL A 50 -0.62 8.46 1.58
CA VAL A 50 -1.98 8.06 1.16
C VAL A 50 -2.29 8.57 -0.25
N GLN A 51 -1.91 9.80 -0.59
CA GLN A 51 -2.12 10.39 -1.90
C GLN A 51 -1.35 9.63 -2.99
N GLU A 52 -0.05 9.41 -2.80
CA GLU A 52 0.81 8.75 -3.79
C GLU A 52 0.44 7.25 -3.95
N LEU A 53 0.17 6.54 -2.85
CA LEU A 53 -0.32 5.15 -2.92
C LEU A 53 -1.69 5.09 -3.60
N GLY A 54 -2.60 6.00 -3.27
CA GLY A 54 -3.90 6.10 -3.93
C GLY A 54 -3.76 6.37 -5.43
N TYR A 55 -2.83 7.24 -5.82
CA TYR A 55 -2.50 7.46 -7.22
C TYR A 55 -1.99 6.17 -7.88
N VAL A 56 -0.88 5.60 -7.42
CA VAL A 56 -0.27 4.45 -8.10
C VAL A 56 -1.19 3.23 -8.10
N LEU A 57 -1.81 2.90 -6.96
CA LEU A 57 -2.55 1.64 -6.77
C LEU A 57 -4.01 1.69 -7.21
N ASN A 58 -4.66 2.86 -7.26
CA ASN A 58 -6.05 2.98 -7.73
C ASN A 58 -6.16 3.60 -9.13
N TYR A 59 -5.34 4.61 -9.44
CA TYR A 59 -5.48 5.43 -10.65
C TYR A 59 -4.14 5.92 -11.18
N LEU A 60 -3.59 5.22 -12.17
CA LEU A 60 -2.61 5.86 -13.04
C LEU A 60 -3.33 6.88 -13.92
N SER A 61 -3.24 8.16 -13.56
CA SER A 61 -3.58 9.25 -14.47
C SER A 61 -2.57 9.20 -15.63
N VAL A 62 -2.94 8.52 -16.71
CA VAL A 62 -3.34 9.07 -18.03
C VAL A 62 -3.60 7.91 -19.02
N SER A 63 -3.28 6.64 -18.67
CA SER A 63 -3.33 5.54 -19.65
C SER A 63 -4.05 4.26 -19.24
N GLU A 64 -4.02 3.77 -17.98
CA GLU A 64 -4.73 2.53 -17.58
C GLU A 64 -4.66 2.30 -16.05
N PRO A 65 -5.76 1.96 -15.34
CA PRO A 65 -5.70 1.63 -13.91
C PRO A 65 -4.91 0.34 -13.67
N LEU A 66 -4.14 0.28 -12.58
CA LEU A 66 -3.59 -1.00 -12.13
C LEU A 66 -4.72 -1.93 -11.70
N PRO A 67 -4.57 -3.25 -11.88
CA PRO A 67 -5.53 -4.24 -11.38
C PRO A 67 -5.36 -4.43 -9.86
N THR A 68 -5.38 -3.33 -9.11
CA THR A 68 -5.38 -3.28 -7.65
C THR A 68 -6.42 -2.30 -7.13
N VAL A 69 -6.76 -2.44 -5.86
CA VAL A 69 -7.46 -1.42 -5.08
C VAL A 69 -6.73 -1.17 -3.78
N PHE A 70 -6.52 0.10 -3.46
CA PHE A 70 -6.05 0.63 -2.20
C PHE A 70 -7.19 1.36 -1.50
N LYS A 71 -7.66 0.82 -0.36
CA LYS A 71 -8.83 1.33 0.35
C LYS A 71 -8.62 1.34 1.86
N PRO A 72 -9.22 2.29 2.60
CA PRO A 72 -9.26 2.24 4.04
C PRO A 72 -10.11 1.04 4.49
N VAL A 73 -9.69 0.40 5.57
CA VAL A 73 -10.43 -0.66 6.25
C VAL A 73 -10.42 -0.38 7.75
N SER A 74 -11.55 -0.60 8.39
CA SER A 74 -11.67 -0.49 9.84
C SER A 74 -12.33 -1.76 10.38
N PRO A 75 -11.97 -2.19 11.59
CA PRO A 75 -12.69 -3.26 12.26
C PRO A 75 -14.09 -2.75 12.72
N PRO A 76 -14.95 -3.65 13.24
CA PRO A 76 -16.34 -3.33 13.50
C PRO A 76 -16.57 -2.12 14.44
N PRO A 77 -17.67 -1.35 14.26
CA PRO A 77 -17.92 -0.09 14.97
C PRO A 77 -17.98 -0.16 16.50
N TYR A 78 -18.17 -1.35 17.08
CA TYR A 78 -18.24 -1.53 18.54
C TYR A 78 -16.87 -1.48 19.23
N MET A 79 -15.78 -1.36 18.49
CA MET A 79 -14.46 -1.10 19.06
C MET A 79 -14.26 0.43 19.17
N ASN A 80 -14.47 0.96 20.37
CA ASN A 80 -14.53 2.39 20.69
C ASN A 80 -13.15 3.08 20.65
N GLY A 81 -12.60 3.32 19.45
CA GLY A 81 -11.33 4.03 19.30
C GLY A 81 -11.27 4.87 18.04
N GLY A 82 -10.24 5.69 17.97
CA GLY A 82 -10.07 6.65 16.88
C GLY A 82 -9.41 6.03 15.66
N PRO A 83 -9.24 6.82 14.59
CA PRO A 83 -8.47 6.41 13.42
C PRO A 83 -7.06 5.91 13.75
N ALA A 84 -6.40 6.48 14.78
CA ALA A 84 -5.08 6.03 15.23
C ALA A 84 -5.06 4.58 15.77
N ASP A 85 -6.20 4.08 16.24
CA ASP A 85 -6.29 2.75 16.84
C ASP A 85 -6.84 1.70 15.85
N PHE A 86 -7.68 2.16 14.90
CA PHE A 86 -8.55 1.27 14.12
C PHE A 86 -8.60 1.54 12.62
N LEU A 87 -7.99 2.61 12.13
CA LEU A 87 -7.83 2.78 10.69
C LEU A 87 -6.66 1.92 10.22
N SER A 88 -6.88 1.17 9.15
CA SER A 88 -5.82 0.50 8.40
C SER A 88 -6.14 0.63 6.91
N TRP A 89 -5.26 0.14 6.06
CA TRP A 89 -5.46 0.13 4.61
C TRP A 89 -5.25 -1.28 4.08
N ALA A 90 -6.00 -1.60 3.02
CA ALA A 90 -5.85 -2.84 2.28
C ALA A 90 -5.44 -2.52 0.84
N ILE A 91 -4.45 -3.26 0.34
CA ILE A 91 -4.14 -3.42 -1.07
C ILE A 91 -4.67 -4.79 -1.48
N GLU A 92 -5.53 -4.85 -2.49
CA GLU A 92 -6.07 -6.10 -3.02
C GLU A 92 -5.85 -6.14 -4.53
N SER A 93 -5.38 -7.28 -5.06
CA SER A 93 -5.34 -7.49 -6.51
C SER A 93 -6.73 -7.79 -7.05
N LEU A 94 -6.95 -7.37 -8.29
CA LEU A 94 -8.18 -7.60 -9.05
C LEU A 94 -7.97 -8.62 -10.17
N HIS A 95 -6.72 -9.03 -10.43
CA HIS A 95 -6.37 -10.03 -11.43
C HIS A 95 -5.20 -10.89 -10.95
N PRO A 96 -5.27 -12.24 -11.06
CA PRO A 96 -4.24 -13.15 -10.55
C PRO A 96 -2.89 -13.01 -11.26
N ASP A 97 -2.88 -12.55 -12.52
CA ASP A 97 -1.63 -12.30 -13.26
C ASP A 97 -0.86 -11.07 -12.74
N PHE A 98 -1.49 -10.22 -11.92
CA PHE A 98 -0.82 -9.08 -11.31
C PHE A 98 -0.18 -9.51 -9.98
N SER A 99 1.08 -9.94 -10.04
CA SER A 99 1.75 -10.48 -8.86
C SER A 99 2.16 -9.40 -7.84
N PRO A 100 2.40 -9.77 -6.58
CA PRO A 100 2.94 -8.85 -5.58
C PRO A 100 4.31 -8.25 -5.97
N GLU A 101 5.17 -9.00 -6.66
CA GLU A 101 6.45 -8.46 -7.15
C GLU A 101 6.22 -7.39 -8.20
N LEU A 102 5.29 -7.63 -9.14
CA LEU A 102 4.93 -6.62 -10.13
C LEU A 102 4.39 -5.38 -9.42
N CYS A 103 3.52 -5.52 -8.42
CA CYS A 103 3.08 -4.39 -7.60
C CYS A 103 4.27 -3.58 -7.01
N ALA A 104 5.25 -4.27 -6.43
CA ALA A 104 6.45 -3.62 -5.88
C ALA A 104 7.27 -2.90 -6.95
N GLU A 105 7.43 -3.48 -8.15
CA GLU A 105 8.10 -2.84 -9.28
C GLU A 105 7.37 -1.58 -9.76
N TRP A 106 6.03 -1.61 -9.79
CA TRP A 106 5.23 -0.45 -10.18
C TRP A 106 5.30 0.67 -9.16
N LEU A 107 5.29 0.34 -7.87
CA LEU A 107 5.47 1.27 -6.77
C LEU A 107 6.87 1.88 -6.77
N GLU A 108 7.92 1.05 -6.79
CA GLU A 108 9.30 1.52 -6.94
C GLU A 108 9.41 2.37 -8.21
N GLY A 109 8.71 2.01 -9.28
CA GLY A 109 8.52 2.76 -10.54
C GLY A 109 8.15 4.24 -10.43
N ARG A 110 7.32 4.58 -9.44
CA ARG A 110 6.45 5.76 -9.48
C ARG A 110 6.42 6.56 -8.19
N LEU A 111 6.66 5.91 -7.07
CA LEU A 111 6.86 6.59 -5.80
C LEU A 111 8.19 7.35 -5.82
N PRO A 112 8.38 8.29 -4.87
CA PRO A 112 9.66 8.95 -4.66
C PRO A 112 10.85 7.98 -4.65
N ARG A 113 11.98 8.40 -5.23
CA ARG A 113 13.18 7.59 -5.38
C ARG A 113 14.40 8.31 -4.81
N PRO A 114 15.06 7.75 -3.77
CA PRO A 114 14.69 6.52 -3.07
C PRO A 114 13.44 6.72 -2.18
N VAL A 115 12.65 5.66 -2.01
CA VAL A 115 11.35 5.71 -1.32
C VAL A 115 11.46 6.06 0.17
N ASP A 116 12.63 5.87 0.76
CA ASP A 116 12.95 6.14 2.15
C ASP A 116 13.57 7.54 2.38
N ASP A 117 13.81 8.33 1.32
CA ASP A 117 14.25 9.71 1.45
C ASP A 117 13.05 10.65 1.66
N LEU A 118 12.82 11.05 2.92
CA LEU A 118 11.74 11.94 3.34
C LEU A 118 11.69 13.26 2.54
N THR A 119 12.83 13.74 2.03
CA THR A 119 12.90 14.99 1.27
C THR A 119 12.27 14.87 -0.13
N GLN A 120 12.19 13.66 -0.67
CA GLN A 120 11.55 13.39 -1.97
C GLN A 120 10.03 13.31 -1.88
N TRP A 121 9.46 13.17 -0.67
CA TRP A 121 8.03 13.09 -0.42
C TRP A 121 7.36 14.43 -0.20
N ALA A 122 8.12 15.44 0.22
CA ALA A 122 7.61 16.78 0.46
C ALA A 122 7.40 17.51 -0.88
N THR A 123 6.21 17.36 -1.47
CA THR A 123 5.82 18.13 -2.65
C THR A 123 5.34 19.53 -2.24
N GLY A 124 6.30 20.39 -1.88
CA GLY A 124 6.17 21.84 -1.82
C GLY A 124 4.89 22.43 -1.21
N GLU A 125 4.88 22.56 0.12
CA GLU A 125 4.42 23.75 0.85
C GLU A 125 5.39 24.07 1.99
#